data_AF-A0A960T0L8-F1
#
_entry.id   AF-A0A960T0L8-F1
#
_cell.length_a   1.000
_cell.length_b   1.000
_cell.length_c   1.000
_cell.angle_alpha   90.00
_cell.angle_beta   90.00
_cell.angle_gamma   90.00
#
_symmetry.space_group_name_H-M   'P 1'
#
loop_
_entity.id
_entity.type
_entity.pdbx_description
1 polymer ?
#
loop_
_entity_poly.entity_id
_entity_poly.type
_entity_poly.pdbx_seq_one_letter_code
_entity_poly.pdbx_strand_id
1 'polypeptide(L)' 'LTPRQKAMIDFAMKVSAHSNEIGDDDFATLESHGFTAEDAWDIAAISAFFGMSNRIANVTNMRPNDEFYSLGR' A
#
# COMPACT_ATOMS: atom_id res chain seq x y z
N LEU A 1 6.31 -13.73 3.20
CA LEU A 1 6.79 -12.39 2.80
C LEU A 1 8.27 -12.30 3.15
N THR A 2 9.10 -11.82 2.23
CA THR A 2 10.51 -11.53 2.52
C THR A 2 10.62 -10.29 3.43
N PRO A 3 11.75 -10.06 4.13
CA PRO A 3 11.94 -8.84 4.92
C PRO A 3 11.70 -7.56 4.10
N ARG A 4 12.19 -7.53 2.86
CA ARG A 4 11.94 -6.43 1.90
C ARG A 4 10.44 -6.21 1.64
N GLN A 5 9.69 -7.28 1.38
CA GLN A 5 8.23 -7.18 1.16
C GLN A 5 7.49 -6.74 2.41
N LYS A 6 7.96 -7.11 3.61
CA LYS A 6 7.37 -6.66 4.86
C LYS A 6 7.57 -5.15 5.04
N ALA A 7 8.79 -4.64 4.83
CA ALA A 7 9.08 -3.20 4.90
C ALA A 7 8.21 -2.38 3.93
N MET A 8 7.99 -2.88 2.71
CA MET A 8 7.06 -2.28 1.74
C MET A 8 5.63 -2.18 2.29
N ILE A 9 5.12 -3.26 2.89
CA ILE A 9 3.76 -3.28 3.45
C ILE A 9 3.68 -2.38 4.68
N ASP A 10 4.68 -2.38 5.55
CA ASP A 10 4.70 -1.53 6.75
C ASP A 10 4.66 -0.04 6.36
N PHE A 11 5.42 0.37 5.35
CA PHE A 11 5.34 1.73 4.80
C PHE A 11 3.97 2.03 4.16
N ALA A 12 3.43 1.12 3.35
CA ALA A 12 2.11 1.26 2.74
C ALA A 12 0.98 1.40 3.78
N MET A 13 1.08 0.67 4.90
CA MET A 13 0.16 0.76 6.03
C MET A 13 0.26 2.13 6.70
N LYS A 14 1.48 2.65 6.91
CA LYS A 14 1.68 4.00 7.44
C LYS A 14 1.12 5.08 6.51
N VAL A 15 1.35 4.98 5.19
CA VAL A 15 0.71 5.86 4.18
C VAL A 15 -0.81 5.81 4.28
N SER A 16 -1.38 4.63 4.53
CA SER A 16 -2.84 4.47 4.58
C SER A 16 -3.49 5.03 5.85
N ALA A 17 -2.80 4.94 7.00
CA ALA A 17 -3.36 5.26 8.32
C ALA A 17 -2.83 6.56 8.94
N HIS A 18 -1.57 6.90 8.70
CA HIS A 18 -0.82 7.96 9.38
C HIS A 18 0.09 8.72 8.39
N SER A 19 -0.40 9.06 7.20
CA SER A 19 0.41 9.70 6.14
C SER A 19 1.02 11.03 6.58
N ASN A 20 0.41 11.74 7.52
CA ASN A 20 0.91 12.98 8.10
C ASN A 20 2.15 12.78 9.01
N GLU A 21 2.47 11.53 9.38
CA GLU A 21 3.63 11.18 10.22
C GLU A 21 4.78 10.60 9.39
N ILE A 22 4.67 10.56 8.06
CA ILE A 22 5.74 10.10 7.19
C ILE A 22 6.90 11.10 7.24
N GLY A 23 8.11 10.58 7.40
CA GLY A 23 9.34 11.36 7.43
C GLY A 23 10.55 10.57 6.94
N ASP A 24 11.73 11.20 7.04
CA ASP A 24 12.98 10.70 6.44
C ASP A 24 13.36 9.29 6.93
N ASP A 25 13.07 8.94 8.19
CA ASP A 25 13.35 7.61 8.77
C ASP A 25 12.59 6.48 8.06
N ASP A 26 11.39 6.76 7.54
CA ASP A 26 10.60 5.78 6.79
C ASP A 26 11.26 5.47 5.44
N PHE A 27 11.77 6.50 4.77
CA PHE A 27 12.50 6.36 3.51
C PHE A 27 13.86 5.67 3.71
N ALA A 28 14.59 6.02 4.77
CA ALA A 28 15.84 5.36 5.14
C ALA A 28 15.63 3.87 5.43
N THR A 29 14.51 3.52 6.08
CA THR A 29 14.13 2.12 6.32
C THR A 29 13.91 1.38 4.99
N LEU A 30 13.18 1.97 4.05
CA LEU A 30 12.99 1.38 2.71
C LEU A 30 14.31 1.23 1.95
N GLU A 31 15.16 2.25 1.95
CA GLU A 31 16.48 2.21 1.30
C GLU A 31 17.36 1.09 1.87
N SER A 32 17.33 0.86 3.18
CA SER A 32 18.07 -0.25 3.83
C SER A 32 17.64 -1.65 3.32
N HIS A 33 16.44 -1.75 2.75
CA HIS A 33 15.91 -2.95 2.11
C HIS A 33 16.08 -2.97 0.59
N GLY A 34 16.82 -2.01 0.03
CA GLY A 34 17.11 -1.91 -1.40
C GLY A 34 15.95 -1.38 -2.23
N PHE A 35 15.10 -0.54 -1.66
CA PHE A 35 14.14 0.26 -2.43
C PHE A 35 14.77 1.58 -2.85
N THR A 36 14.42 2.03 -4.05
CA THR A 36 14.76 3.36 -4.55
C THR A 36 13.73 4.40 -4.09
N ALA A 37 14.04 5.67 -4.26
CA ALA A 37 13.06 6.74 -4.02
C ALA A 37 11.84 6.65 -4.96
N GLU A 38 12.04 6.17 -6.19
CA GLU A 38 10.96 5.89 -7.15
C GLU A 38 10.07 4.74 -6.67
N ASP A 39 10.67 3.65 -6.15
CA ASP A 39 9.88 2.58 -5.54
C ASP A 39 9.06 3.06 -4.35
N ALA A 40 9.63 3.91 -3.49
CA ALA A 40 8.91 4.48 -2.34
C ALA A 40 7.72 5.36 -2.80
N TRP A 41 7.92 6.14 -3.87
CA TRP A 41 6.85 6.89 -4.50
C TRP A 41 5.75 5.99 -5.04
N ASP A 42 6.09 4.92 -5.74
CA ASP A 42 5.13 3.95 -6.27
C ASP A 42 4.32 3.27 -5.16
N ILE A 43 4.97 2.86 -4.07
CA ILE A 43 4.30 2.27 -2.90
C ILE A 43 3.30 3.27 -2.32
N ALA A 44 3.71 4.53 -2.15
CA ALA A 44 2.83 5.57 -1.61
C ALA A 44 1.65 5.87 -2.55
N ALA A 45 1.89 5.97 -3.86
CA ALA A 45 0.88 6.26 -4.87
C ALA A 45 -0.18 5.14 -4.96
N ILE A 46 0.26 3.87 -5.01
CA ILE A 46 -0.65 2.72 -5.01
C ILE A 46 -1.48 2.69 -3.73
N SER A 47 -0.84 2.90 -2.57
CA SER A 47 -1.54 2.93 -1.27
C SER A 47 -2.61 4.03 -1.23
N ALA A 48 -2.28 5.23 -1.71
CA ALA A 48 -3.21 6.34 -1.79
C ALA A 48 -4.38 6.07 -2.76
N PHE A 49 -4.09 5.55 -3.95
CA PHE A 49 -5.08 5.24 -4.97
C PHE A 49 -6.09 4.19 -4.48
N PHE A 50 -5.60 3.09 -3.90
CA PHE A 50 -6.50 2.08 -3.34
C PHE A 50 -7.21 2.59 -2.08
N GLY A 51 -6.62 3.49 -1.31
CA GLY A 51 -7.32 4.21 -0.26
C GLY A 51 -8.53 5.00 -0.77
N MET A 52 -8.41 5.69 -1.91
CA MET A 52 -9.54 6.35 -2.57
C MET A 52 -10.57 5.32 -3.08
N SER A 53 -10.11 4.28 -3.79
CA SER A 53 -10.96 3.21 -4.31
C SER A 53 -11.80 2.55 -3.22
N ASN A 54 -11.18 2.22 -2.08
CA ASN A 54 -11.84 1.62 -0.93
C ASN A 54 -12.94 2.53 -0.36
N ARG A 55 -12.71 3.85 -0.28
CA ARG A 55 -13.73 4.80 0.20
C ARG A 55 -14.96 4.81 -0.72
N ILE A 56 -14.75 4.78 -2.03
CA ILE A 56 -15.83 4.75 -3.04
C ILE A 56 -16.58 3.40 -2.98
N ALA A 57 -15.85 2.29 -2.94
CA ALA A 57 -16.45 0.96 -2.86
C ALA A 57 -17.30 0.81 -1.59
N ASN A 58 -16.80 1.27 -0.45
CA ASN A 58 -17.50 1.16 0.83
C ASN A 58 -18.77 2.03 0.88
N VAL A 59 -18.69 3.30 0.44
CA VAL A 59 -19.88 4.20 0.49
C VAL A 59 -20.99 3.75 -0.45
N THR A 60 -20.64 3.05 -1.53
CA THR A 60 -21.61 2.53 -2.51
C THR A 60 -22.05 1.09 -2.25
N ASN A 61 -21.51 0.43 -1.22
CA ASN A 61 -21.68 -1.01 -0.97
C ASN A 61 -21.40 -1.87 -2.23
N MET A 62 -20.33 -1.51 -2.94
CA MET A 62 -19.92 -2.15 -4.18
C MET A 62 -19.58 -3.63 -3.91
N ARG A 63 -20.13 -4.53 -4.72
CA ARG A 63 -19.85 -5.97 -4.64
C ARG A 63 -18.83 -6.37 -5.69
N PRO A 64 -17.83 -7.21 -5.34
CA PRO A 64 -16.97 -7.82 -6.35
C PRO A 64 -17.77 -8.82 -7.19
N ASN A 65 -17.31 -9.05 -8.42
CA ASN A 65 -17.88 -10.05 -9.32
C ASN A 65 -17.69 -11.48 -8.78
N ASP A 66 -18.61 -12.37 -9.13
CA ASP A 66 -18.62 -13.75 -8.61
C ASP A 66 -17.39 -14.56 -9.07
N GLU A 67 -16.85 -14.27 -10.25
CA GLU A 67 -15.67 -14.95 -10.80
C GLU A 67 -14.42 -14.78 -9.92
N PHE A 68 -14.34 -13.68 -9.16
CA PHE A 68 -13.20 -13.43 -8.27
C PHE A 68 -13.11 -14.41 -7.10
N TYR A 69 -14.20 -15.06 -6.68
CA TYR A 69 -14.18 -15.99 -5.54
C TYR A 69 -13.48 -17.33 -5.84
N SER A 70 -13.50 -17.76 -7.10
CA SER A 70 -12.88 -19.01 -7.57
C SER A 70 -11.51 -18.81 -8.23
N LEU A 71 -11.14 -17.57 -8.55
CA LEU A 71 -9.89 -17.28 -9.26
C LEU A 71 -8.66 -17.52 -8.37
N GLY A 72 -7.67 -18.26 -8.89
CA GLY A 72 -6.35 -18.41 -8.25
C GLY A 72 -6.30 -19.31 -7.00
N ARG A 73 -7.34 -20.11 -6.77
CA ARG A 73 -7.38 -21.21 -5.79
C ARG A 73 -7.23 -22.55 -6.50
#